data_AF-A0A3D3FCV2-F1
#
_entry.id   AF-A0A3D3FCV2-F1
#
_cell.length_a   1.000
_cell.length_b   1.000
_cell.length_c   1.000
_cell.angle_alpha   90.00
_cell.angle_beta   90.00
_cell.angle_gamma   90.00
#
_symmetry.space_group_name_H-M   'P 1'
#
loop_
_entity.id
_entity.type
_entity.pdbx_description
1 polymer ?
#
loop_
_entity_poly.entity_id
_entity_poly.type
_entity_poly.pdbx_seq_one_letter_code
_entity_poly.pdbx_strand_id
1 'polypeptide(L)'
;MFKKKDLLLILPALAIAAGMLFWNYFHTDTQPLTAVVEEKGQVIHTYNLSAQKTTQVINIGGKYHVKLLLEPGKISFLHSDCPDQICVRT
;
A
#
# COMPACT_ATOMS: atom_id res chain seq x y z
N MET A 1 -31.00 39.43 5.52
CA MET A 1 -30.19 40.41 4.78
C MET A 1 -28.76 40.33 5.29
N PHE A 2 -27.92 39.49 4.66
CA PHE A 2 -26.52 39.29 5.09
C PHE A 2 -25.76 40.61 4.99
N LYS A 3 -25.28 41.12 6.12
CA LYS A 3 -24.48 42.35 6.15
C LYS A 3 -23.09 42.05 5.60
N LYS A 4 -22.49 43.00 4.89
CA LYS A 4 -21.14 42.90 4.30
C LYS A 4 -20.04 42.52 5.31
N LYS A 5 -20.30 42.74 6.61
CA LYS A 5 -19.44 42.34 7.73
C LYS A 5 -19.53 40.85 8.09
N ASP A 6 -20.67 40.19 7.92
CA ASP A 6 -20.77 38.73 8.10
C ASP A 6 -20.01 38.01 7.00
N LEU A 7 -20.06 38.54 5.77
CA LEU A 7 -19.26 38.00 4.65
C LEU A 7 -17.75 38.10 4.93
N LEU A 8 -17.30 39.15 5.63
CA LEU A 8 -15.90 39.33 6.01
C LEU A 8 -15.43 38.29 7.04
N LEU A 9 -16.34 37.74 7.85
CA LEU A 9 -16.04 36.70 8.83
C LEU A 9 -16.23 35.28 8.26
N ILE A 10 -17.25 35.09 7.44
CA ILE A 10 -17.58 33.78 6.85
C ILE A 10 -16.51 33.37 5.83
N LEU A 11 -16.01 34.30 5.01
CA LEU A 11 -15.04 33.99 3.97
C LEU A 11 -13.71 33.39 4.48
N PRO A 12 -13.04 33.96 5.50
CA PRO A 12 -11.83 33.35 6.06
C PRO A 12 -12.13 32.06 6.82
N ALA A 13 -13.28 31.95 7.51
CA ALA A 13 -13.68 30.72 8.18
C ALA A 13 -13.87 29.57 7.17
N LEU A 14 -14.48 29.86 6.02
CA LEU A 14 -14.64 28.90 4.93
C LEU A 14 -13.29 28.50 4.32
N ALA A 15 -12.36 29.44 4.18
CA ALA A 15 -11.02 29.18 3.66
C ALA A 15 -10.21 28.26 4.61
N ILE A 16 -10.31 28.47 5.92
CA ILE A 16 -9.66 27.61 6.92
C ILE A 16 -10.26 26.20 6.88
N ALA A 17 -11.60 26.09 6.84
CA ALA A 17 -12.28 24.80 6.74
C ALA A 17 -11.90 24.04 5.45
N ALA A 18 -11.88 24.75 4.31
CA ALA A 18 -11.45 24.19 3.04
C ALA A 18 -9.97 23.75 3.09
N GLY A 19 -9.10 24.52 3.73
CA GLY A 19 -7.70 24.18 3.93
C GLY A 19 -7.50 22.93 4.78
N MET A 20 -8.26 22.78 5.87
CA MET A 20 -8.23 21.56 6.71
C MET A 20 -8.73 20.33 5.95
N LEU A 21 -9.81 20.47 5.15
CA LEU A 21 -10.31 19.38 4.33
C LEU A 21 -9.32 18.97 3.24
N PHE A 22 -8.68 19.94 2.59
CA PHE A 22 -7.60 19.67 1.62
C PHE A 22 -6.43 18.95 2.30
N TRP A 23 -5.96 19.45 3.44
CA TRP A 23 -4.84 18.84 4.16
C TRP A 23 -5.11 17.38 4.53
N ASN A 24 -6.32 17.09 5.02
CA ASN A 24 -6.73 15.74 5.37
C ASN A 24 -6.93 14.82 4.15
N TYR A 25 -7.41 15.37 3.02
CA TYR A 25 -7.54 14.60 1.78
C TYR A 25 -6.18 14.19 1.20
N PHE A 26 -5.18 15.09 1.26
CA PHE A 26 -3.83 14.80 0.79
C PHE A 26 -2.99 14.01 1.80
N HIS A 27 -3.28 14.09 3.10
CA HIS A 27 -2.78 13.16 4.11
C HIS A 27 -3.63 11.88 4.12
N THR A 28 -3.62 11.15 3.01
CA THR A 28 -3.91 9.73 3.12
C THR A 28 -2.66 9.12 3.75
N ASP A 29 -2.76 8.71 5.02
CA ASP A 29 -1.75 7.88 5.68
C ASP A 29 -1.65 6.55 4.93
N THR A 30 -0.96 6.55 3.79
CA THR A 30 -0.46 5.32 3.17
C THR A 30 0.65 4.84 4.06
N GLN A 31 0.28 4.18 5.16
CA GLN A 31 1.22 3.38 5.94
C GLN A 31 1.96 2.48 4.94
N PRO A 32 3.30 2.54 4.89
CA PRO A 32 4.06 1.83 3.88
C PRO A 32 3.86 0.33 4.06
N LEU A 33 3.16 -0.28 3.11
CA LEU A 33 2.91 -1.71 3.07
C LEU A 33 4.16 -2.40 2.54
N THR A 34 4.79 -3.21 3.39
CA THR A 34 6.03 -3.91 3.07
C THR A 34 5.83 -5.39 3.24
N ALA A 35 6.19 -6.17 2.23
CA ALA A 35 6.26 -7.62 2.30
C ALA A 35 7.70 -8.05 2.56
N VAL A 36 7.91 -8.87 3.58
CA VAL A 36 9.21 -9.46 3.91
C VAL A 36 9.13 -10.94 3.61
N VAL A 37 10.05 -11.43 2.80
CA VAL A 37 10.20 -12.85 2.48
C VAL A 37 11.35 -13.39 3.31
N GLU A 38 11.05 -14.37 4.14
CA GLU A 38 12.00 -14.99 5.05
C GLU A 38 12.13 -16.48 4.75
N GLU A 39 13.36 -16.99 4.78
CA GLU A 39 13.64 -18.43 4.74
C GLU A 39 14.48 -18.79 5.98
N LYS A 40 14.00 -19.76 6.78
CA LYS A 40 14.69 -20.22 8.01
C LYS A 40 15.02 -19.09 8.99
N GLY A 41 14.15 -18.08 9.09
CA GLY A 41 14.33 -16.93 9.97
C GLY A 41 15.34 -15.89 9.47
N GLN A 42 15.83 -16.02 8.23
CA GLN A 42 16.63 -14.99 7.58
C GLN A 42 15.80 -14.28 6.51
N VAL A 43 15.80 -12.95 6.57
CA VAL A 43 15.20 -12.11 5.52
C VAL A 43 16.02 -12.26 4.24
N ILE A 44 15.41 -12.85 3.22
CA ILE A 44 16.04 -13.02 1.91
C ILE A 44 15.66 -11.87 0.96
N HIS A 45 14.43 -11.37 1.06
CA HIS A 45 13.94 -10.26 0.25
C HIS A 45 12.95 -9.38 1.00
N THR A 46 12.94 -8.10 0.65
CA THR A 46 11.99 -7.11 1.16
C THR A 46 11.42 -6.31 -0.01
N TYR A 47 10.09 -6.26 -0.11
CA TYR A 47 9.38 -5.56 -1.18
C TYR A 47 8.46 -4.48 -0.61
N ASN A 48 8.62 -3.26 -1.10
CA ASN A 48 7.68 -2.17 -0.79
C ASN A 48 6.49 -2.24 -1.74
N LEU A 49 5.37 -2.78 -1.25
CA LEU A 49 4.14 -2.94 -2.01
C LEU A 49 3.41 -1.62 -2.23
N SER A 50 3.61 -0.61 -1.38
CA SER A 50 3.06 0.73 -1.58
C SER A 50 3.72 1.49 -2.74
N ALA A 51 5.01 1.23 -3.00
CA ALA A 51 5.73 1.82 -4.12
C ALA A 51 5.51 1.07 -5.45
N GLN A 52 4.99 -0.15 -5.38
CA GLN A 52 4.81 -1.02 -6.55
C GLN A 52 3.59 -0.59 -7.38
N LYS A 53 3.84 -0.26 -8.65
CA LYS A 53 2.79 0.18 -9.59
C LYS A 53 2.40 -0.86 -10.63
N THR A 54 3.22 -1.88 -10.82
CA THR A 54 3.06 -2.88 -11.88
C THR A 54 3.09 -4.29 -11.31
N THR A 55 2.36 -5.18 -11.96
CA THR A 55 2.39 -6.60 -11.64
C THR A 55 3.67 -7.24 -12.18
N GLN A 56 4.37 -8.00 -11.34
CA GLN A 56 5.58 -8.71 -11.71
C GLN A 56 5.65 -10.08 -11.04
N VAL A 57 6.25 -11.04 -11.71
CA VAL A 57 6.50 -12.39 -11.17
C VAL A 57 7.94 -12.47 -10.74
N ILE A 58 8.17 -12.77 -9.46
CA ILE A 58 9.50 -12.93 -8.89
C ILE A 58 9.76 -14.40 -8.62
N ASN A 59 10.89 -14.90 -9.11
CA ASN A 59 11.36 -16.23 -8.79
C ASN A 59 12.32 -16.15 -7.59
N ILE A 60 11.88 -16.68 -6.45
CA ILE A 60 12.67 -16.73 -5.21
C ILE A 60 13.61 -17.95 -5.23
N GLY A 61 13.37 -18.90 -6.14
CA GLY A 61 14.17 -20.12 -6.26
C GLY A 61 13.96 -21.04 -5.05
N GLY A 62 15.08 -21.52 -4.50
CA GLY A 62 15.09 -22.47 -3.39
C GLY A 62 14.71 -23.90 -3.81
N LYS A 63 14.63 -24.80 -2.82
CA LYS A 63 14.38 -26.24 -3.04
C LYS A 63 13.05 -26.52 -3.75
N TYR A 64 12.07 -25.62 -3.63
CA TYR A 64 10.72 -25.78 -4.15
C TYR A 64 10.37 -24.78 -5.26
N HIS A 65 11.36 -24.14 -5.89
CA HIS A 65 11.20 -23.21 -7.02
C HIS A 65 10.02 -22.24 -6.89
N VAL A 66 9.96 -21.54 -5.76
CA VAL A 66 8.82 -20.69 -5.42
C VAL A 66 8.79 -19.46 -6.33
N LYS A 67 7.61 -19.17 -6.90
CA LYS A 67 7.33 -17.95 -7.64
C LYS A 67 6.29 -17.12 -6.91
N LEU A 68 6.57 -15.85 -6.71
CA LEU A 68 5.67 -14.88 -6.10
C LEU A 68 5.11 -13.95 -7.16
N LEU A 69 3.81 -13.66 -7.07
CA LEU A 69 3.15 -12.61 -7.83
C LEU A 69 3.07 -11.36 -6.98
N LEU A 70 3.73 -10.31 -7.45
CA LEU A 70 3.81 -9.01 -6.82
C LEU A 70 2.86 -8.08 -7.58
N GLU A 71 1.85 -7.57 -6.88
CA GLU A 71 0.83 -6.65 -7.41
C GLU A 71 0.86 -5.33 -6.61
N PRO A 72 0.26 -4.24 -7.11
CA PRO A 72 0.11 -3.02 -6.34
C PRO A 72 -0.65 -3.30 -5.03
N GLY A 73 0.01 -3.11 -3.89
CA GLY A 73 -0.59 -3.34 -2.58
C GLY A 73 -0.83 -4.82 -2.18
N LYS A 74 -0.34 -5.79 -2.95
CA LYS A 74 -0.53 -7.23 -2.64
C LYS A 74 0.65 -8.08 -3.09
N ILE A 75 0.89 -9.17 -2.36
CA ILE A 75 1.80 -10.24 -2.75
C ILE A 75 1.10 -11.58 -2.59
N SER A 76 1.35 -12.54 -3.47
CA SER A 76 0.78 -13.89 -3.40
C SER A 76 1.73 -14.94 -3.96
N PHE A 77 1.53 -16.20 -3.60
CA PHE A 77 2.29 -17.30 -4.19
C PHE A 77 1.65 -17.68 -5.52
N LEU A 78 2.40 -17.52 -6.60
CA LEU A 78 1.98 -17.93 -7.94
C LEU A 78 2.21 -19.43 -8.17
N HIS A 79 3.36 -19.94 -7.71
CA HIS A 79 3.76 -21.31 -7.90
C HIS A 79 4.67 -21.78 -6.77
N SER A 80 4.58 -23.05 -6.43
CA SER A 80 5.51 -23.74 -5.54
C SER A 80 5.54 -25.22 -5.92
N ASP A 81 6.71 -25.86 -5.83
CA ASP A 81 6.84 -27.32 -5.98
C ASP A 81 6.61 -28.06 -4.65
N CYS A 82 6.19 -27.36 -3.58
CA CYS A 82 5.86 -28.02 -2.33
C CYS A 82 4.67 -28.99 -2.52
N PRO A 83 4.71 -30.19 -1.94
CA PRO A 83 3.65 -31.19 -2.11
C PRO A 83 2.32 -30.80 -1.46
N ASP A 84 2.37 -29.94 -0.44
CA ASP A 84 1.21 -29.48 0.32
C ASP A 84 0.40 -28.41 -0.42
N GLN A 85 1.04 -27.60 -1.27
CA GLN A 85 0.43 -26.53 -2.07
C GLN A 85 -0.38 -25.50 -1.25
N ILE A 86 -0.19 -25.46 0.08
CA ILE A 86 -0.99 -24.60 0.98
C ILE A 86 -0.72 -23.13 0.66
N CYS A 87 0.55 -22.78 0.43
CA CYS A 87 0.96 -21.40 0.14
C CYS A 87 0.29 -20.83 -1.12
N VAL A 88 0.07 -21.66 -2.15
CA VAL A 88 -0.55 -21.23 -3.42
C VAL A 88 -2.07 -21.03 -3.29
N ARG A 89 -2.70 -21.68 -2.30
CA ARG A 89 -4.16 -21.62 -2.07
C ARG A 89 -4.60 -20.52 -1.12
N THR A 90 -3.66 -19.72 -0.61
CA THR A 90 -3.90 -18.63 0.37
C THR A 90 -3.80 -17.29 -0.32
#